data_AF-A0AA36J2N7-F1
#
_entry.id   AF-A0AA36J2N7-F1
#
_cell.length_a   1.000
_cell.length_b   1.000
_cell.length_c   1.000
_cell.angle_alpha   90.00
_cell.angle_beta   90.00
_cell.angle_gamma   90.00
#
_symmetry.space_group_name_H-M   'P 1'
#
loop_
_entity.id
_entity.type
_entity.pdbx_description
1 polymer ?
#
loop_
_entity_poly.entity_id
_entity_poly.type
_entity_poly.pdbx_seq_one_letter_code
_entity_poly.pdbx_strand_id
1 'polypeptide(L)'
;MRVTTLVDKSEEALDKDKSEEVPGLELQLREVVERLRKESEKIWPKISAYEASIAELSNTMCATQKKLHAVRHTPTREADDLRTLLKAQINEVKRMMAQLGRLRDIQRVNAQEIGMVERERAKLSRYCQVRELLKEGDRQKLSDKIRLLQDDTDKPGACSRVGAWESDADWRTWAELWASWDPNEATRAALLAESPGSLRKLLGARLEFGTAGLRGPMGLGSAQMNDLVVLQTTQGVCAYLESRLGEAAPRRVCVGFDHRAGAGCTSRSFALQVAKVFLQRGFDVWLYRDFVATPLVPWAMERRGCCCGVMITASHNPKLDNGYKLYWSNCAQIIPPHDAKVAALIEENLEPWSQEALEVLEHPRCKDPVGEGLLEDYFHSLRRLKSAAPGKDLPVVYTAMHGVGRPFVERAFEAFGHRRPQVVAEQGDPDPEFPTVAFPNPEEGKGALALAFDLAAASGCDLVLANDPDADRLAAAERQPGGAWHVFTGNELGALLGHWAWRLWRQSHPDQSPDKVCMVASTVSSKFLGRVAATEGFRFVETLTGFKWMGSKSGSLRDQGFEVIFAFEEAIGFCVGDLVKDKDGISAAAVFVDMARALRESNKRCLQHLEARDPRRPMGAASSERGVEA
;
A
#
# COMPACT_ATOMS: atom_id res chain seq x y z
N MET A 1 -15.85 -38.33 0.36
CA MET A 1 -15.76 -37.98 1.78
C MET A 1 -15.40 -36.51 1.88
N ARG A 2 -16.08 -35.71 2.72
CA ARG A 2 -15.72 -34.29 2.93
C ARG A 2 -14.37 -34.22 3.64
N VAL A 3 -13.58 -33.19 3.35
CA VAL A 3 -12.25 -32.97 3.95
C VAL A 3 -12.33 -32.94 5.47
N THR A 4 -13.33 -32.24 6.00
CA THR A 4 -13.62 -32.16 7.44
C THR A 4 -13.81 -33.53 8.08
N THR A 5 -14.63 -34.40 7.49
CA THR A 5 -14.87 -35.76 8.01
C THR A 5 -13.61 -36.64 8.05
N LEU A 6 -12.65 -36.40 7.15
CA LEU A 6 -11.39 -37.14 7.15
C LEU A 6 -10.41 -36.59 8.19
N VAL A 7 -10.43 -35.27 8.42
CA VAL A 7 -9.70 -34.62 9.50
C VAL A 7 -10.23 -35.10 10.86
N ASP A 8 -11.55 -35.08 11.07
CA ASP A 8 -12.18 -35.53 12.33
C ASP A 8 -11.82 -36.98 12.68
N LYS A 9 -11.78 -37.87 11.67
CA LYS A 9 -11.35 -39.27 11.84
C LYS A 9 -9.86 -39.39 12.16
N SER A 10 -9.05 -38.48 11.64
CA SER A 10 -7.61 -38.44 11.91
C SER A 10 -7.34 -37.98 13.33
N GLU A 11 -8.05 -36.96 13.79
CA GLU A 11 -8.00 -36.48 15.17
C GLU A 11 -8.51 -37.54 16.15
N GLU A 12 -9.64 -38.19 15.86
CA GLU A 12 -10.17 -39.28 16.69
C GLU A 12 -9.20 -40.47 16.79
N ALA A 13 -8.50 -40.81 15.70
CA ALA A 13 -7.50 -41.88 15.69
C ALA A 13 -6.26 -41.53 16.52
N LEU A 14 -5.84 -40.26 16.50
CA LEU A 14 -4.75 -39.76 17.34
C LEU A 14 -5.14 -39.76 18.83
N ASP A 15 -6.32 -39.23 19.16
CA ASP A 15 -6.81 -39.11 20.54
C ASP A 15 -7.04 -40.47 21.20
N LYS A 16 -7.53 -41.46 20.43
CA LYS A 16 -7.75 -42.82 20.91
C LYS A 16 -6.54 -43.74 20.74
N ASP A 17 -5.39 -43.18 20.36
CA ASP A 17 -4.11 -43.87 20.21
C ASP A 17 -4.17 -45.10 19.26
N LYS A 18 -4.97 -44.99 18.20
CA LYS A 18 -5.25 -46.06 17.24
C LYS A 18 -4.23 -46.12 16.12
N SER A 19 -2.99 -46.46 16.44
CA SER A 19 -1.88 -46.42 15.45
C SER A 19 -2.07 -47.31 14.22
N GLU A 20 -2.91 -48.34 14.31
CA GLU A 20 -3.17 -49.25 13.20
C GLU A 20 -4.03 -48.60 12.10
N GLU A 21 -4.82 -47.57 12.44
CA GLU A 21 -5.68 -46.83 11.48
C GLU A 21 -4.91 -45.72 10.74
N VAL A 22 -3.77 -45.26 11.28
CA VAL A 22 -3.01 -44.09 10.81
C VAL A 22 -2.49 -44.23 9.37
N PRO A 23 -1.86 -45.34 8.93
CA PRO A 23 -1.39 -45.47 7.55
C PRO A 23 -2.53 -45.39 6.51
N GLY A 24 -3.71 -45.91 6.87
CA GLY A 24 -4.90 -45.84 6.02
C GLY A 24 -5.44 -44.42 5.89
N LEU A 25 -5.46 -43.66 6.99
CA LEU A 25 -5.89 -42.26 7.01
C LEU A 25 -4.90 -41.34 6.27
N GLU A 26 -3.59 -41.57 6.42
CA GLU A 26 -2.56 -40.83 5.71
C GLU A 26 -2.69 -41.00 4.18
N LEU A 27 -2.94 -42.23 3.72
CA LEU A 27 -3.17 -42.52 2.31
C LEU A 27 -4.42 -41.78 1.79
N GLN A 28 -5.52 -41.82 2.54
CA GLN A 28 -6.75 -41.11 2.18
C GLN A 28 -6.56 -39.58 2.12
N LEU A 29 -5.81 -39.00 3.06
CA LEU A 29 -5.48 -37.56 3.06
C LEU A 29 -4.63 -37.21 1.83
N ARG A 30 -3.64 -38.03 1.49
CA ARG A 30 -2.80 -37.84 0.30
C ARG A 30 -3.61 -37.88 -1.00
N GLU A 31 -4.53 -38.83 -1.13
CA GLU A 31 -5.42 -38.92 -2.29
C GLU A 31 -6.33 -37.69 -2.43
N VAL A 32 -6.79 -37.13 -1.31
CA VAL A 32 -7.58 -35.89 -1.29
C VAL A 32 -6.76 -34.69 -1.77
N VAL A 33 -5.52 -34.52 -1.28
CA VAL A 33 -4.63 -33.43 -1.76
C VAL A 33 -4.40 -33.55 -3.26
N GLU A 34 -4.08 -34.75 -3.73
CA GLU A 34 -3.79 -34.99 -5.14
C GLU A 34 -5.00 -34.68 -6.03
N ARG A 35 -6.20 -35.04 -5.57
CA ARG A 35 -7.46 -34.69 -6.25
C ARG A 35 -7.66 -33.17 -6.31
N LEU A 36 -7.50 -32.47 -5.18
CA LEU A 36 -7.69 -31.03 -5.09
C LEU A 36 -6.67 -30.26 -5.94
N ARG A 37 -5.41 -30.71 -5.99
CA ARG A 37 -4.36 -30.16 -6.86
C ARG A 37 -4.73 -30.33 -8.33
N LYS A 38 -5.14 -31.53 -8.75
CA LYS A 38 -5.60 -31.80 -10.12
C LYS A 38 -6.81 -30.96 -10.51
N GLU A 39 -7.70 -30.66 -9.57
CA GLU A 39 -8.84 -29.78 -9.80
C GLU A 39 -8.39 -28.32 -9.97
N SER A 40 -7.49 -27.83 -9.12
CA SER A 40 -6.89 -26.49 -9.23
C SER A 40 -6.13 -26.30 -10.55
N GLU A 41 -5.35 -27.29 -10.98
CA GLU A 41 -4.63 -27.28 -12.27
C GLU A 41 -5.58 -27.19 -13.48
N LYS A 42 -6.78 -27.80 -13.40
CA LYS A 42 -7.79 -27.71 -14.45
C LYS A 42 -8.53 -26.37 -14.48
N ILE A 43 -8.55 -25.65 -13.37
CA ILE A 43 -9.25 -24.37 -13.23
C ILE A 43 -8.37 -23.21 -13.71
N TRP A 44 -7.05 -23.30 -13.49
CA TRP A 44 -6.12 -22.22 -13.83
C TRP A 44 -6.20 -21.76 -15.29
N PRO A 45 -6.16 -22.65 -16.32
CA PRO A 45 -6.29 -22.22 -17.71
C PRO A 45 -7.65 -21.58 -18.03
N LYS A 46 -8.71 -22.01 -17.32
CA LYS A 46 -10.06 -21.45 -17.51
C LYS A 46 -10.15 -20.03 -16.98
N ILE A 47 -9.56 -19.75 -15.82
CA ILE A 47 -9.49 -18.40 -15.24
C ILE A 47 -8.77 -17.48 -16.23
N SER A 48 -7.59 -17.88 -16.70
CA SER A 48 -6.81 -17.09 -17.67
C SER A 48 -7.55 -16.87 -18.99
N ALA A 49 -8.27 -17.88 -19.49
CA ALA A 49 -9.11 -17.74 -20.69
C ALA A 49 -10.25 -16.74 -20.48
N TYR A 50 -10.96 -16.81 -19.34
CA TYR A 50 -12.03 -15.85 -19.03
C TYR A 50 -11.51 -14.42 -18.89
N GLU A 51 -10.36 -14.23 -18.24
CA GLU A 51 -9.72 -12.91 -18.10
C GLU A 51 -9.33 -12.32 -19.46
N ALA A 52 -8.73 -13.12 -20.34
CA ALA A 52 -8.37 -12.71 -21.69
C ALA A 52 -9.62 -12.33 -22.52
N SER A 53 -10.65 -13.16 -22.49
CA SER A 53 -11.89 -12.90 -23.25
C SER A 53 -12.67 -11.70 -22.69
N ILE A 54 -12.65 -11.46 -21.37
CA ILE A 54 -13.25 -10.25 -20.77
C ILE A 54 -12.49 -9.00 -21.23
N ALA A 55 -11.16 -9.05 -21.28
CA ALA A 55 -10.34 -7.94 -21.76
C ALA A 55 -10.60 -7.61 -23.24
N GLU A 56 -10.68 -8.63 -24.10
CA GLU A 56 -11.01 -8.47 -25.53
C GLU A 56 -12.42 -7.88 -25.74
N LEU A 57 -13.41 -8.40 -25.01
CA LEU A 57 -14.78 -7.92 -25.11
C LEU A 57 -14.92 -6.48 -24.57
N SER A 58 -14.17 -6.13 -23.53
CA SER A 58 -14.10 -4.76 -22.99
C SER A 58 -13.52 -3.77 -24.00
N ASN A 59 -12.49 -4.17 -24.76
CA ASN A 59 -11.94 -3.37 -25.84
C ASN A 59 -12.97 -3.14 -26.95
N THR A 60 -13.70 -4.20 -27.32
CA THR A 60 -14.76 -4.12 -28.34
C THR A 60 -15.93 -3.23 -27.87
N MET A 61 -16.32 -3.33 -26.59
CA MET A 61 -17.32 -2.45 -25.98
C MET A 61 -16.90 -0.98 -26.02
N CYS A 62 -15.63 -0.68 -25.71
CA CYS A 62 -15.11 0.68 -25.79
C CYS A 62 -15.22 1.24 -27.22
N ALA A 63 -14.93 0.41 -28.24
CA ALA A 63 -15.11 0.78 -29.64
C ALA A 63 -16.58 1.02 -30.00
N THR A 64 -17.50 0.14 -29.57
CA THR A 64 -18.95 0.30 -29.75
C THR A 64 -19.46 1.58 -29.08
N GLN A 65 -19.00 1.86 -27.86
CA GLN A 65 -19.40 3.06 -27.10
C GLN A 65 -18.92 4.35 -27.76
N LYS A 66 -17.70 4.36 -28.34
CA LYS A 66 -17.20 5.49 -29.13
C LYS A 66 -18.04 5.74 -30.38
N LYS A 67 -18.40 4.68 -31.12
CA LYS A 67 -19.30 4.78 -32.28
C LYS A 67 -20.67 5.31 -31.87
N LEU A 68 -21.23 4.78 -30.79
CA LEU A 68 -22.53 5.23 -30.27
C LEU A 68 -22.49 6.70 -29.84
N HIS A 69 -21.40 7.15 -29.21
CA HIS A 69 -21.23 8.55 -28.81
C HIS A 69 -21.21 9.50 -30.01
N ALA A 70 -20.62 9.09 -31.13
CA ALA A 70 -20.56 9.90 -32.35
C ALA A 70 -21.96 10.14 -32.97
N VAL A 71 -22.90 9.21 -32.79
CA VAL A 71 -24.25 9.28 -33.38
C VAL A 71 -25.37 9.55 -32.35
N ARG A 72 -25.03 9.78 -31.08
CA ARG A 72 -26.00 9.79 -29.96
C ARG A 72 -27.08 10.88 -30.01
N HIS A 73 -26.82 11.96 -30.73
CA HIS A 73 -27.72 13.13 -30.81
C HIS A 73 -28.71 13.06 -31.97
N THR A 74 -28.62 12.01 -32.80
CA THR A 74 -29.48 11.82 -33.96
C THR A 74 -30.18 10.47 -33.82
N PRO A 75 -31.52 10.41 -33.71
CA PRO A 75 -32.25 9.15 -33.64
C PRO A 75 -32.19 8.45 -35.01
N THR A 76 -31.18 7.59 -35.18
CA THR A 76 -30.95 6.79 -36.38
C THR A 76 -31.02 5.30 -36.05
N ARG A 77 -31.36 4.49 -37.05
CA ARG A 77 -31.31 3.01 -36.94
C ARG A 77 -29.93 2.51 -36.48
N GLU A 78 -28.87 3.17 -36.94
CA GLU A 78 -27.49 2.88 -36.54
C GLU A 78 -27.25 3.08 -35.02
N ALA A 79 -27.80 4.16 -34.43
CA ALA A 79 -27.68 4.40 -32.99
C ALA A 79 -28.41 3.33 -32.16
N ASP A 80 -29.56 2.85 -32.63
CA ASP A 80 -30.33 1.78 -31.97
C ASP A 80 -29.68 0.41 -32.09
N ASP A 81 -29.09 0.10 -33.25
CA ASP A 81 -28.29 -1.11 -33.47
C ASP A 81 -27.05 -1.12 -32.55
N LEU A 82 -26.35 0.02 -32.42
CA LEU A 82 -25.20 0.17 -31.52
C LEU A 82 -25.57 0.08 -30.04
N ARG A 83 -26.73 0.61 -29.62
CA ARG A 83 -27.24 0.44 -28.24
C ARG A 83 -27.55 -1.02 -27.95
N THR A 84 -28.17 -1.72 -28.91
CA THR A 84 -28.52 -3.13 -28.79
C THR A 84 -27.25 -3.99 -28.69
N LEU A 85 -26.26 -3.72 -29.52
CA LEU A 85 -24.95 -4.38 -29.48
C LEU A 85 -24.24 -4.14 -28.15
N LEU A 86 -24.18 -2.88 -27.68
CA LEU A 86 -23.52 -2.56 -26.41
C LEU A 86 -24.20 -3.24 -25.22
N LYS A 87 -25.54 -3.28 -25.19
CA LYS A 87 -26.30 -4.03 -24.17
C LYS A 87 -25.99 -5.52 -24.20
N ALA A 88 -25.91 -6.12 -25.38
CA ALA A 88 -25.54 -7.53 -25.52
C ALA A 88 -24.12 -7.81 -24.99
N GLN A 89 -23.15 -6.95 -25.32
CA GLN A 89 -21.77 -7.06 -24.85
C GLN A 89 -21.67 -6.89 -23.31
N ILE A 90 -22.38 -5.92 -22.72
CA ILE A 90 -22.45 -5.73 -21.26
C ILE A 90 -22.99 -6.98 -20.56
N ASN A 91 -24.06 -7.57 -21.09
CA ASN A 91 -24.66 -8.77 -20.51
C ASN A 91 -23.73 -9.99 -20.62
N GLU A 92 -22.95 -10.08 -21.70
CA GLU A 92 -21.95 -11.12 -21.86
C GLU A 92 -20.80 -10.98 -20.87
N VAL A 93 -20.24 -9.78 -20.70
CA VAL A 93 -19.21 -9.51 -19.68
C VAL A 93 -19.72 -9.85 -18.28
N LYS A 94 -20.95 -9.46 -17.92
CA LYS A 94 -21.56 -9.80 -16.62
C LYS A 94 -21.64 -11.30 -16.39
N ARG A 95 -22.03 -12.08 -17.42
CA ARG A 95 -22.07 -13.55 -17.34
C ARG A 95 -20.67 -14.14 -17.13
N MET A 96 -19.68 -13.65 -17.87
CA MET A 96 -18.30 -14.10 -17.76
C MET A 96 -17.66 -13.76 -16.40
N MET A 97 -17.91 -12.56 -15.87
CA MET A 97 -17.44 -12.15 -14.54
C MET A 97 -18.05 -13.02 -13.43
N ALA A 98 -19.34 -13.37 -13.53
CA ALA A 98 -19.98 -14.28 -12.57
C ALA A 98 -19.36 -15.69 -12.61
N GLN A 99 -18.99 -16.18 -13.80
CA GLN A 99 -18.31 -17.47 -13.96
C GLN A 99 -16.87 -17.42 -13.45
N LEU A 100 -16.15 -16.32 -13.69
CA LEU A 100 -14.80 -16.08 -13.15
C LEU A 100 -14.82 -16.04 -11.62
N GLY A 101 -15.81 -15.38 -11.01
CA GLY A 101 -16.03 -15.38 -9.56
C GLY A 101 -16.16 -16.79 -8.99
N ARG A 102 -17.04 -17.61 -9.59
CA ARG A 102 -17.21 -19.03 -9.20
C ARG A 102 -15.90 -19.84 -9.29
N LEU A 103 -15.14 -19.66 -10.37
CA LEU A 103 -13.86 -20.37 -10.55
C LEU A 103 -12.81 -19.96 -9.51
N ARG A 104 -12.75 -18.67 -9.17
CA ARG A 104 -11.86 -18.16 -8.10
C ARG A 104 -12.28 -18.64 -6.71
N ASP A 105 -13.59 -18.75 -6.46
CA ASP A 105 -14.10 -19.33 -5.21
C ASP A 105 -13.70 -20.80 -5.05
N ILE A 106 -13.82 -21.61 -6.11
CA ILE A 106 -13.36 -23.01 -6.10
C ILE A 106 -11.85 -23.07 -5.84
N GLN A 107 -11.06 -22.20 -6.49
CA GLN A 107 -9.61 -22.16 -6.26
C GLN A 107 -9.26 -21.81 -4.79
N ARG A 108 -9.98 -20.86 -4.20
CA ARG A 108 -9.81 -20.46 -2.80
C ARG A 108 -10.16 -21.60 -1.84
N VAL A 109 -11.31 -22.26 -2.05
CA VAL A 109 -11.75 -23.39 -1.22
C VAL A 109 -10.76 -24.55 -1.33
N ASN A 110 -10.31 -24.90 -2.54
CA ASN A 110 -9.32 -25.96 -2.73
C ASN A 110 -7.99 -25.66 -2.03
N ALA A 111 -7.52 -24.41 -2.06
CA ALA A 111 -6.30 -24.02 -1.36
C ALA A 111 -6.45 -24.13 0.17
N GLN A 112 -7.60 -23.73 0.71
CA GLN A 112 -7.91 -23.86 2.14
C GLN A 112 -7.97 -25.33 2.56
N GLU A 113 -8.68 -26.17 1.79
CA GLU A 113 -8.80 -27.60 2.06
C GLU A 113 -7.46 -28.33 1.95
N ILE A 114 -6.62 -28.02 0.94
CA ILE A 114 -5.25 -28.55 0.83
C ILE A 114 -4.44 -28.17 2.08
N GLY A 115 -4.53 -26.93 2.54
CA GLY A 115 -3.85 -26.48 3.76
C GLY A 115 -4.29 -27.24 5.02
N MET A 116 -5.59 -27.51 5.16
CA MET A 116 -6.12 -28.31 6.27
C MET A 116 -5.58 -29.76 6.23
N VAL A 117 -5.63 -30.39 5.05
CA VAL A 117 -5.21 -31.78 4.87
C VAL A 117 -3.70 -31.96 5.06
N GLU A 118 -2.88 -31.04 4.57
CA GLU A 118 -1.41 -31.08 4.75
C GLU A 118 -1.01 -30.90 6.23
N ARG A 119 -1.70 -30.03 6.98
CA ARG A 119 -1.48 -29.90 8.43
C ARG A 119 -1.81 -31.19 9.17
N GLU A 120 -2.92 -31.82 8.81
CA GLU A 120 -3.34 -33.06 9.46
C GLU A 120 -2.41 -34.23 9.11
N ARG A 121 -1.95 -34.31 7.85
CA ARG A 121 -0.95 -35.29 7.43
C ARG A 121 0.37 -35.13 8.21
N ALA A 122 0.76 -33.89 8.48
CA ALA A 122 1.93 -33.61 9.32
C ALA A 122 1.74 -34.09 10.77
N LYS A 123 0.54 -33.98 11.36
CA LYS A 123 0.25 -34.53 12.69
C LYS A 123 0.39 -36.06 12.70
N LEU A 124 -0.23 -36.76 11.75
CA LEU A 124 -0.15 -38.22 11.63
C LEU A 124 1.29 -38.70 11.42
N SER A 125 2.05 -38.03 10.56
CA SER A 125 3.46 -38.36 10.30
C SER A 125 4.32 -38.20 11.55
N ARG A 126 4.12 -37.13 12.32
CA ARG A 126 4.81 -36.93 13.62
C ARG A 126 4.45 -38.01 14.63
N TYR A 127 3.18 -38.38 14.72
CA TYR A 127 2.72 -39.45 15.62
C TYR A 127 3.39 -40.80 15.29
N CYS A 128 3.51 -41.16 14.01
CA CYS A 128 4.23 -42.37 13.60
C CYS A 128 5.72 -42.31 13.97
N GLN A 129 6.40 -41.19 13.70
CA GLN A 129 7.83 -41.01 14.03
C GLN A 129 8.09 -41.15 15.54
N VAL A 130 7.22 -40.58 16.38
CA VAL A 130 7.33 -40.70 17.84
C VAL A 130 7.13 -42.15 18.28
N ARG A 131 6.16 -42.87 17.70
CA ARG A 131 5.94 -44.29 18.00
C ARG A 131 7.09 -45.20 17.54
N GLU A 132 7.73 -44.90 16.42
CA GLU A 132 8.93 -45.63 15.98
C GLU A 132 10.10 -45.41 16.95
N LEU A 133 10.35 -44.17 17.38
CA LEU A 133 11.37 -43.87 18.38
C LEU A 133 11.09 -44.53 19.74
N LEU A 134 9.82 -44.63 20.14
CA LEU A 134 9.40 -45.37 21.33
C LEU A 134 9.68 -46.88 21.20
N LYS A 135 9.53 -47.47 20.01
CA LYS A 135 9.85 -48.88 19.74
C LYS A 135 11.36 -49.15 19.69
N GLU A 136 12.15 -48.20 19.21
CA GLU A 136 13.62 -48.29 19.15
C GLU A 136 14.29 -48.19 20.52
N GLY A 137 13.59 -47.65 21.54
CA GLY A 137 14.09 -47.57 22.92
C GLY A 137 15.22 -46.56 23.14
N ASP A 138 15.57 -45.77 22.13
CA ASP A 138 16.62 -44.75 22.20
C ASP A 138 16.08 -43.48 22.89
N ARG A 139 16.26 -43.44 24.22
CA ARG A 139 15.79 -42.35 25.08
C ARG A 139 16.36 -40.98 24.70
N GLN A 140 17.56 -40.92 24.11
CA GLN A 140 18.19 -39.66 23.74
C GLN A 140 17.52 -39.07 22.51
N LYS A 141 17.34 -39.86 21.44
CA LYS A 141 16.62 -39.41 20.24
C LYS A 141 15.17 -39.06 20.51
N LEU A 142 14.51 -39.83 21.39
CA LEU A 142 13.15 -39.53 21.81
C LEU A 142 13.09 -38.20 22.59
N SER A 143 14.04 -37.96 23.50
CA SER A 143 14.16 -36.70 24.25
C SER A 143 14.45 -35.51 23.33
N ASP A 144 15.38 -35.64 22.37
CA ASP A 144 15.71 -34.58 21.41
C ASP A 144 14.53 -34.30 20.46
N LYS A 145 13.79 -35.34 20.04
CA LYS A 145 12.60 -35.19 19.22
C LYS A 145 11.43 -34.61 20.01
N ILE A 146 11.21 -35.02 21.26
CA ILE A 146 10.22 -34.42 22.17
C ILE A 146 10.56 -32.94 22.38
N ARG A 147 11.84 -32.57 22.54
CA ARG A 147 12.27 -31.18 22.66
C ARG A 147 12.04 -30.37 21.38
N LEU A 148 12.34 -30.94 20.21
CA LEU A 148 12.07 -30.32 18.91
C LEU A 148 10.56 -30.17 18.64
N LEU A 149 9.77 -31.17 19.06
CA LEU A 149 8.32 -31.13 19.00
C LEU A 149 7.75 -30.15 20.03
N GLN A 150 8.30 -30.06 21.23
CA GLN A 150 7.97 -29.05 22.22
C GLN A 150 8.33 -27.66 21.70
N ASP A 151 9.43 -27.44 21.01
CA ASP A 151 9.70 -26.15 20.36
C ASP A 151 8.68 -25.83 19.22
N ASP A 152 8.12 -26.85 18.56
CA ASP A 152 7.03 -26.76 17.56
C ASP A 152 5.61 -26.72 18.16
N THR A 153 5.40 -27.19 19.41
CA THR A 153 4.08 -27.39 20.05
C THR A 153 3.87 -26.49 21.28
N ASP A 154 4.94 -26.16 22.02
CA ASP A 154 5.05 -25.12 23.06
C ASP A 154 5.24 -23.72 22.47
N LYS A 155 5.30 -23.63 21.13
CA LYS A 155 4.80 -22.47 20.41
C LYS A 155 3.43 -22.78 19.81
N PRO A 156 2.35 -22.83 20.61
CA PRO A 156 1.08 -22.46 20.06
C PRO A 156 1.22 -20.98 19.68
N GLY A 157 1.46 -20.71 18.39
CA GLY A 157 1.07 -19.43 17.82
C GLY A 157 -0.34 -19.17 18.33
N ALA A 158 -0.58 -18.02 18.93
CA ALA A 158 -1.75 -17.74 19.76
C ALA A 158 -3.08 -17.69 18.96
N CYS A 159 -3.11 -18.33 17.79
CA CYS A 159 -4.25 -18.65 16.96
C CYS A 159 -4.64 -20.16 16.95
N SER A 160 -3.86 -21.07 17.57
CA SER A 160 -4.30 -22.48 17.73
C SER A 160 -5.27 -22.69 18.91
N ARG A 161 -5.43 -21.69 19.78
CA ARG A 161 -6.53 -21.63 20.77
C ARG A 161 -7.78 -20.93 20.21
N VAL A 162 -8.15 -21.16 18.96
CA VAL A 162 -9.50 -20.81 18.43
C VAL A 162 -10.35 -22.08 18.23
N GLY A 163 -9.81 -23.26 18.54
CA GLY A 163 -10.59 -24.48 18.71
C GLY A 163 -11.26 -24.53 20.08
N ALA A 164 -12.60 -24.52 20.09
CA ALA A 164 -13.48 -24.80 21.21
C ALA A 164 -13.79 -23.68 22.25
N TRP A 165 -13.92 -22.42 21.83
CA TRP A 165 -14.66 -21.42 22.62
C TRP A 165 -16.10 -21.34 22.12
N GLU A 166 -16.97 -22.19 22.66
CA GLU A 166 -18.35 -22.31 22.22
C GLU A 166 -19.35 -21.61 23.16
N SER A 167 -18.92 -21.17 24.35
CA SER A 167 -19.80 -20.58 25.36
C SER A 167 -19.55 -19.09 25.61
N ASP A 168 -20.56 -18.40 26.16
CA ASP A 168 -20.45 -16.97 26.53
C ASP A 168 -19.42 -16.70 27.65
N ALA A 169 -19.11 -17.70 28.49
CA ALA A 169 -18.11 -17.59 29.56
C ALA A 169 -16.68 -17.54 29.02
N ASP A 170 -16.45 -18.20 27.89
CA ASP A 170 -15.16 -18.26 27.20
C ASP A 170 -14.76 -16.89 26.65
N TRP A 171 -15.69 -16.21 25.99
CA TRP A 171 -15.46 -14.88 25.41
C TRP A 171 -15.23 -13.80 26.46
N ARG A 172 -15.86 -13.90 27.64
CA ARG A 172 -15.58 -13.00 28.76
C ARG A 172 -14.19 -13.19 29.31
N THR A 173 -13.77 -14.44 29.54
CA THR A 173 -12.42 -14.76 29.99
C THR A 173 -11.37 -14.23 28.99
N TRP A 174 -11.64 -14.39 27.70
CA TRP A 174 -10.75 -13.86 26.66
C TRP A 174 -10.73 -12.33 26.62
N ALA A 175 -11.87 -11.67 26.82
CA ALA A 175 -11.94 -10.22 26.92
C ALA A 175 -11.19 -9.68 28.15
N GLU A 176 -11.24 -10.38 29.29
CA GLU A 176 -10.48 -10.04 30.49
C GLU A 176 -8.97 -10.19 30.27
N LEU A 177 -8.54 -11.27 29.60
CA LEU A 177 -7.14 -11.45 29.24
C LEU A 177 -6.66 -10.38 28.25
N TRP A 178 -7.43 -10.11 27.20
CA TRP A 178 -7.18 -9.01 26.27
C TRP A 178 -7.07 -7.67 27.01
N ALA A 179 -8.03 -7.37 27.88
CA ALA A 179 -8.06 -6.17 28.70
C ALA A 179 -6.85 -6.04 29.62
N SER A 180 -6.31 -7.16 30.12
CA SER A 180 -5.08 -7.16 30.92
C SER A 180 -3.82 -6.81 30.11
N TRP A 181 -3.87 -7.02 28.79
CA TRP A 181 -2.78 -6.72 27.86
C TRP A 181 -2.91 -5.34 27.20
N ASP A 182 -4.14 -4.85 27.02
CA ASP A 182 -4.43 -3.61 26.31
C ASP A 182 -3.88 -2.38 27.07
N PRO A 183 -2.89 -1.66 26.52
CA PRO A 183 -2.32 -0.50 27.18
C PRO A 183 -3.26 0.71 27.17
N ASN A 184 -4.34 0.68 26.38
CA ASN A 184 -5.30 1.77 26.29
C ASN A 184 -6.49 1.52 27.21
N GLU A 185 -6.59 2.34 28.27
CA GLU A 185 -7.64 2.21 29.28
C GLU A 185 -9.06 2.39 28.71
N ALA A 186 -9.22 3.26 27.70
CA ALA A 186 -10.52 3.51 27.10
C ALA A 186 -11.02 2.30 26.29
N THR A 187 -10.16 1.69 25.46
CA THR A 187 -10.52 0.48 24.70
C THR A 187 -10.69 -0.73 25.62
N ARG A 188 -9.89 -0.83 26.69
CA ARG A 188 -10.06 -1.83 27.74
C ARG A 188 -11.44 -1.76 28.39
N ALA A 189 -11.81 -0.59 28.91
CA ALA A 189 -13.09 -0.40 29.58
C ALA A 189 -14.28 -0.63 28.62
N ALA A 190 -14.16 -0.16 27.39
CA ALA A 190 -15.19 -0.35 26.37
C ALA A 190 -15.36 -1.84 26.01
N LEU A 191 -14.27 -2.59 25.82
CA LEU A 191 -14.35 -4.02 25.51
C LEU A 191 -15.00 -4.82 26.65
N LEU A 192 -14.64 -4.54 27.91
CA LEU A 192 -15.22 -5.23 29.07
C LEU A 192 -16.72 -4.93 29.28
N ALA A 193 -17.24 -3.84 28.70
CA ALA A 193 -18.65 -3.50 28.73
C ALA A 193 -19.48 -4.17 27.61
N GLU A 194 -18.84 -4.85 26.66
CA GLU A 194 -19.52 -5.47 25.52
C GLU A 194 -20.28 -6.76 25.91
N SER A 195 -21.32 -7.05 25.13
CA SER A 195 -22.07 -8.31 25.29
C SER A 195 -21.26 -9.51 24.77
N PRO A 196 -21.47 -10.74 25.30
CA PRO A 196 -20.77 -11.93 24.81
C PRO A 196 -20.85 -12.16 23.29
N GLY A 197 -22.02 -11.89 22.69
CA GLY A 197 -22.19 -12.00 21.23
C GLY A 197 -21.34 -10.98 20.44
N SER A 198 -21.16 -9.76 20.99
CA SER A 198 -20.30 -8.73 20.41
C SER A 198 -18.82 -9.10 20.56
N LEU A 199 -18.43 -9.61 21.73
CA LEU A 199 -17.07 -10.08 22.01
C LEU A 199 -16.61 -11.15 21.01
N ARG A 200 -17.47 -12.11 20.65
CA ARG A 200 -17.17 -13.09 19.60
C ARG A 200 -16.81 -12.44 18.26
N LYS A 201 -17.47 -11.35 17.87
CA LYS A 201 -17.17 -10.63 16.63
C LYS A 201 -15.86 -9.84 16.73
N LEU A 202 -15.62 -9.20 17.88
CA LEU A 202 -14.44 -8.35 18.12
C LEU A 202 -13.16 -9.16 18.32
N LEU A 203 -13.27 -10.34 18.92
CA LEU A 203 -12.13 -11.18 19.33
C LEU A 203 -12.00 -12.50 18.57
N GLY A 204 -13.04 -12.95 17.86
CA GLY A 204 -13.04 -14.23 17.15
C GLY A 204 -12.27 -14.24 15.82
N ALA A 205 -11.74 -13.09 15.40
CA ALA A 205 -10.85 -12.95 14.25
C ALA A 205 -9.76 -11.93 14.57
N ARG A 206 -8.64 -12.01 13.84
CA ARG A 206 -7.55 -11.04 13.93
C ARG A 206 -7.44 -10.24 12.64
N LEU A 207 -7.11 -8.96 12.77
CA LEU A 207 -6.75 -8.11 11.64
C LEU A 207 -5.51 -8.68 10.94
N GLU A 208 -5.65 -9.04 9.66
CA GLU A 208 -4.60 -9.72 8.92
C GLU A 208 -3.44 -8.76 8.55
N PHE A 209 -2.20 -9.18 8.83
CA PHE A 209 -0.99 -8.51 8.36
C PHE A 209 -0.72 -8.87 6.90
N GLY A 210 -1.04 -7.96 6.00
CA GLY A 210 -0.95 -8.17 4.57
C GLY A 210 0.34 -7.66 3.94
N THR A 211 0.37 -7.73 2.61
CA THR A 211 1.52 -7.31 1.79
C THR A 211 1.81 -5.80 1.81
N ALA A 212 0.98 -5.01 2.50
CA ALA A 212 1.13 -3.57 2.72
C ALA A 212 1.21 -3.21 4.23
N GLY A 213 1.29 -4.22 5.10
CA GLY A 213 1.14 -4.10 6.55
C GLY A 213 -0.30 -4.27 7.03
N LEU A 214 -0.71 -3.54 8.08
CA LEU A 214 -2.10 -3.58 8.57
C LEU A 214 -2.93 -2.44 7.99
N ARG A 215 -4.22 -2.70 7.77
CA ARG A 215 -5.20 -1.67 7.49
C ARG A 215 -6.59 -2.14 7.90
N GLY A 216 -7.31 -1.31 8.65
CA GLY A 216 -8.67 -1.62 9.07
C GLY A 216 -9.29 -0.50 9.92
N PRO A 217 -10.58 -0.63 10.27
CA PRO A 217 -11.24 0.32 11.15
C PRO A 217 -10.59 0.30 12.54
N MET A 218 -10.45 1.48 13.15
CA MET A 218 -10.12 1.62 14.56
C MET A 218 -11.26 1.11 15.42
N GLY A 219 -10.94 0.40 16.49
CA GLY A 219 -11.94 -0.16 17.38
C GLY A 219 -11.40 -1.25 18.29
N LEU A 220 -12.31 -2.06 18.83
CA LEU A 220 -12.03 -2.97 19.93
C LEU A 220 -11.62 -4.35 19.45
N GLY A 221 -10.88 -5.07 20.30
CA GLY A 221 -10.50 -6.47 20.06
C GLY A 221 -9.49 -6.69 18.94
N SER A 222 -9.23 -7.95 18.61
CA SER A 222 -8.17 -8.35 17.70
C SER A 222 -8.47 -8.08 16.22
N ALA A 223 -9.74 -7.89 15.84
CA ALA A 223 -10.17 -7.71 14.46
C ALA A 223 -10.05 -6.26 13.93
N GLN A 224 -9.69 -5.31 14.79
CA GLN A 224 -9.69 -3.87 14.49
C GLN A 224 -8.34 -3.24 14.86
N MET A 225 -8.05 -2.06 14.32
CA MET A 225 -6.86 -1.30 14.70
C MET A 225 -7.03 -0.73 16.11
N ASN A 226 -6.11 -1.05 17.02
CA ASN A 226 -5.98 -0.45 18.35
C ASN A 226 -4.53 -0.57 18.85
N ASP A 227 -4.24 0.04 19.99
CA ASP A 227 -2.92 0.08 20.58
C ASP A 227 -2.34 -1.32 20.82
N LEU A 228 -3.14 -2.29 21.28
CA LEU A 228 -2.67 -3.66 21.50
C LEU A 228 -2.34 -4.39 20.20
N VAL A 229 -3.19 -4.27 19.17
CA VAL A 229 -2.89 -4.86 17.84
C VAL A 229 -1.60 -4.27 17.27
N VAL A 230 -1.40 -2.95 17.37
CA VAL A 230 -0.17 -2.28 16.90
C VAL A 230 1.05 -2.72 17.70
N LEU A 231 0.93 -2.85 19.03
CA LEU A 231 1.98 -3.36 19.90
C LEU A 231 2.38 -4.77 19.47
N GLN A 232 1.43 -5.70 19.42
CA GLN A 232 1.64 -7.10 19.03
C GLN A 232 2.25 -7.21 17.62
N THR A 233 1.77 -6.39 16.69
CA THR A 233 2.34 -6.31 15.33
C THR A 233 3.80 -5.87 15.37
N THR A 234 4.13 -4.87 16.18
CA THR A 234 5.50 -4.39 16.33
C THR A 234 6.40 -5.44 16.98
N GLN A 235 5.88 -6.25 17.92
CA GLN A 235 6.62 -7.37 18.49
C GLN A 235 7.00 -8.40 17.42
N GLY A 236 6.06 -8.80 16.57
CA GLY A 236 6.35 -9.69 15.44
C GLY A 236 7.38 -9.10 14.46
N VAL A 237 7.30 -7.80 14.17
CA VAL A 237 8.30 -7.09 13.34
C VAL A 237 9.68 -7.11 14.01
N CYS A 238 9.76 -6.85 15.30
CA CYS A 238 11.02 -6.82 16.04
C CYS A 238 11.65 -8.21 16.13
N ALA A 239 10.86 -9.24 16.44
CA ALA A 239 11.32 -10.64 16.40
C ALA A 239 11.86 -11.01 15.01
N TYR A 240 11.18 -10.56 13.95
CA TYR A 240 11.66 -10.81 12.59
C TYR A 240 12.98 -10.08 12.30
N LEU A 241 13.11 -8.81 12.69
CA LEU A 241 14.35 -8.06 12.54
C LEU A 241 15.51 -8.73 13.28
N GLU A 242 15.32 -9.14 14.53
CA GLU A 242 16.34 -9.83 15.30
C GLU A 242 16.77 -11.16 14.66
N SER A 243 15.84 -11.89 14.02
CA SER A 243 16.18 -13.11 13.26
C SER A 243 17.00 -12.86 11.98
N ARG A 244 17.04 -11.62 11.48
CA ARG A 244 17.66 -11.25 10.20
C ARG A 244 18.89 -10.36 10.36
N LEU A 245 18.96 -9.57 11.42
CA LEU A 245 20.04 -8.64 11.69
C LEU A 245 21.15 -9.37 12.45
N GLY A 246 22.36 -9.37 11.90
CA GLY A 246 23.54 -9.81 12.64
C GLY A 246 23.86 -8.87 13.81
N GLU A 247 24.67 -9.31 14.76
CA GLU A 247 25.01 -8.52 15.97
C GLU A 247 25.55 -7.12 15.66
N ALA A 248 26.28 -6.97 14.56
CA ALA A 248 26.88 -5.70 14.12
C ALA A 248 25.92 -4.80 13.32
N ALA A 249 24.70 -5.24 13.00
CA ALA A 249 23.80 -4.47 12.16
C ALA A 249 23.17 -3.29 12.94
N PRO A 250 23.02 -2.10 12.32
CA PRO A 250 22.38 -0.96 12.97
C PRO A 250 20.95 -1.28 13.40
N ARG A 251 20.69 -1.14 14.71
CA ARG A 251 19.34 -1.30 15.30
C ARG A 251 18.66 0.06 15.41
N ARG A 252 18.36 0.67 14.26
CA ARG A 252 17.71 1.98 14.17
C ARG A 252 16.39 1.85 13.43
N VAL A 253 15.34 2.48 13.93
CA VAL A 253 14.02 2.49 13.28
C VAL A 253 13.51 3.91 13.12
N CYS A 254 12.71 4.17 12.09
CA CYS A 254 12.01 5.45 11.93
C CYS A 254 10.50 5.25 12.07
N VAL A 255 9.82 6.12 12.80
CA VAL A 255 8.38 6.04 13.04
C VAL A 255 7.74 7.40 12.78
N GLY A 256 6.70 7.41 11.94
CA GLY A 256 5.87 8.57 11.65
C GLY A 256 4.40 8.23 11.70
N PHE A 257 3.55 9.26 11.75
CA PHE A 257 2.10 9.09 11.82
C PHE A 257 1.35 10.27 11.19
N ASP A 258 0.15 10.00 10.69
CA ASP A 258 -0.80 11.03 10.25
C ASP A 258 -1.72 11.49 11.41
N HIS A 259 -2.76 12.27 11.09
CA HIS A 259 -3.61 12.91 12.08
C HIS A 259 -4.84 12.09 12.51
N ARG A 260 -5.00 10.85 12.04
CA ARG A 260 -6.26 10.09 12.24
C ARG A 260 -6.53 9.78 13.71
N ALA A 261 -7.80 9.86 14.07
CA ALA A 261 -8.30 9.54 15.41
C ALA A 261 -9.74 9.02 15.33
N GLY A 262 -10.11 8.12 16.24
CA GLY A 262 -11.45 7.56 16.30
C GLY A 262 -11.53 6.36 17.23
N ALA A 263 -12.73 6.08 17.76
CA ALA A 263 -12.98 4.93 18.65
C ALA A 263 -11.99 4.82 19.85
N GLY A 264 -11.59 5.94 20.44
CA GLY A 264 -10.64 5.97 21.56
C GLY A 264 -9.17 5.73 21.17
N CYS A 265 -8.87 5.66 19.86
CA CYS A 265 -7.54 5.43 19.31
C CYS A 265 -7.05 6.65 18.52
N THR A 266 -5.73 6.80 18.40
CA THR A 266 -5.11 7.85 17.56
C THR A 266 -3.89 7.31 16.84
N SER A 267 -3.57 7.84 15.65
CA SER A 267 -2.31 7.50 14.96
C SER A 267 -1.08 7.80 15.84
N ARG A 268 -1.16 8.84 16.68
CA ARG A 268 -0.12 9.18 17.66
C ARG A 268 0.07 8.10 18.73
N SER A 269 -1.01 7.59 19.32
CA SER A 269 -0.92 6.53 20.34
C SER A 269 -0.33 5.26 19.75
N PHE A 270 -0.72 4.90 18.52
CA PHE A 270 -0.15 3.78 17.78
C PHE A 270 1.35 3.95 17.53
N ALA A 271 1.80 5.13 17.06
CA ALA A 271 3.22 5.40 16.86
C ALA A 271 4.04 5.31 18.15
N LEU A 272 3.46 5.72 19.29
CA LEU A 272 4.08 5.57 20.60
C LEU A 272 4.20 4.09 21.00
N GLN A 273 3.21 3.24 20.70
CA GLN A 273 3.34 1.79 20.91
C GLN A 273 4.44 1.17 20.06
N VAL A 274 4.55 1.58 18.78
CA VAL A 274 5.64 1.14 17.90
C VAL A 274 7.00 1.48 18.51
N ALA A 275 7.19 2.75 18.87
CA ALA A 275 8.43 3.23 19.47
C ALA A 275 8.74 2.51 20.80
N LYS A 276 7.73 2.32 21.66
CA LYS A 276 7.87 1.62 22.95
C LYS A 276 8.44 0.22 22.77
N VAL A 277 7.87 -0.58 21.88
CA VAL A 277 8.31 -1.96 21.66
C VAL A 277 9.76 -2.00 21.16
N PHE A 278 10.14 -1.13 20.23
CA PHE A 278 11.51 -1.07 19.73
C PHE A 278 12.52 -0.62 20.81
N LEU A 279 12.17 0.38 21.62
CA LEU A 279 13.01 0.83 22.74
C LEU A 279 13.23 -0.27 23.78
N GLN A 280 12.18 -1.04 24.12
CA GLN A 280 12.27 -2.19 25.03
C GLN A 280 13.23 -3.28 24.52
N ARG A 281 13.47 -3.35 23.20
CA ARG A 281 14.41 -4.28 22.56
C ARG A 281 15.77 -3.64 22.23
N GLY A 282 16.02 -2.43 22.77
CA GLY A 282 17.30 -1.74 22.66
C GLY A 282 17.58 -1.13 21.29
N PHE A 283 16.55 -0.91 20.47
CA PHE A 283 16.68 -0.15 19.22
C PHE A 283 16.75 1.35 19.51
N ASP A 284 17.48 2.08 18.67
CA ASP A 284 17.40 3.52 18.61
C ASP A 284 16.20 3.91 17.72
N VAL A 285 15.36 4.81 18.21
CA VAL A 285 14.10 5.17 17.57
C VAL A 285 14.16 6.63 17.10
N TRP A 286 13.88 6.83 15.82
CA TRP A 286 13.64 8.13 15.21
C TRP A 286 12.13 8.34 15.08
N LEU A 287 11.51 8.97 16.08
CA LEU A 287 10.07 9.20 16.14
C LEU A 287 9.76 10.66 15.84
N TYR A 288 9.00 10.92 14.78
CA TYR A 288 8.44 12.26 14.53
C TYR A 288 7.52 12.65 15.71
N ARG A 289 7.70 13.85 16.27
CA ARG A 289 6.92 14.30 17.44
C ARG A 289 5.52 14.83 17.09
N ASP A 290 5.34 15.20 15.83
CA ASP A 290 4.10 15.74 15.25
C ASP A 290 3.77 15.01 13.94
N PHE A 291 2.63 15.32 13.35
CA PHE A 291 2.18 14.74 12.09
C PHE A 291 3.20 14.93 10.97
N VAL A 292 3.38 13.88 10.18
CA VAL A 292 4.36 13.87 9.10
C VAL A 292 3.77 13.28 7.83
N ALA A 293 4.16 13.81 6.67
CA ALA A 293 3.83 13.21 5.39
C ALA A 293 4.57 11.88 5.19
N THR A 294 3.88 10.89 4.61
CA THR A 294 4.42 9.54 4.35
C THR A 294 5.81 9.52 3.69
N PRO A 295 6.14 10.31 2.64
CA PRO A 295 7.48 10.26 2.02
C PRO A 295 8.64 10.60 2.96
N LEU A 296 8.40 11.32 4.06
CA LEU A 296 9.47 11.74 4.98
C LEU A 296 9.93 10.62 5.93
N VAL A 297 9.16 9.55 6.09
CA VAL A 297 9.59 8.36 6.83
C VAL A 297 10.71 7.62 6.08
N PRO A 298 10.53 7.14 4.83
CA PRO A 298 11.61 6.51 4.09
C PRO A 298 12.77 7.47 3.78
N TRP A 299 12.54 8.79 3.67
CA TRP A 299 13.61 9.79 3.60
C TRP A 299 14.53 9.73 4.83
N ALA A 300 13.94 9.81 6.03
CA ALA A 300 14.69 9.78 7.28
C ALA A 300 15.39 8.44 7.50
N MET A 301 14.74 7.34 7.10
CA MET A 301 15.33 6.00 7.16
C MET A 301 16.65 5.92 6.37
N GLU A 302 16.67 6.41 5.13
CA GLU A 302 17.87 6.32 4.28
C GLU A 302 19.01 7.17 4.88
N ARG A 303 18.70 8.37 5.39
CA ARG A 303 19.68 9.27 6.00
C ARG A 303 20.23 8.77 7.34
N ARG A 304 19.45 8.00 8.09
CA ARG A 304 19.84 7.46 9.40
C ARG A 304 20.22 6.00 9.36
N GLY A 305 20.21 5.35 8.20
CA GLY A 305 20.55 3.94 8.06
C GLY A 305 19.65 3.04 8.93
N CYS A 306 18.34 3.31 8.92
CA CYS A 306 17.38 2.52 9.68
C CYS A 306 17.20 1.13 9.07
N CYS A 307 17.07 0.10 9.91
CA CYS A 307 16.81 -1.27 9.48
C CYS A 307 15.35 -1.49 9.08
N CYS A 308 14.43 -0.68 9.59
CA CYS A 308 13.04 -0.61 9.16
C CYS A 308 12.45 0.77 9.47
N GLY A 309 11.23 1.01 9.00
CA GLY A 309 10.44 2.14 9.46
C GLY A 309 8.95 1.87 9.36
N VAL A 310 8.18 2.65 10.09
CA VAL A 310 6.73 2.48 10.23
C VAL A 310 6.06 3.82 10.01
N MET A 311 5.09 3.84 9.10
CA MET A 311 4.19 4.99 8.94
C MET A 311 2.78 4.57 9.36
N ILE A 312 2.25 5.19 10.41
CA ILE A 312 0.88 4.97 10.87
C ILE A 312 -0.06 5.87 10.06
N THR A 313 -0.82 5.27 9.17
CA THR A 313 -1.78 5.96 8.30
C THR A 313 -2.64 4.95 7.54
N ALA A 314 -3.88 5.35 7.21
CA ALA A 314 -4.68 4.69 6.19
C ALA A 314 -4.80 5.47 4.86
N SER A 315 -3.93 6.47 4.62
CA SER A 315 -3.90 7.27 3.39
C SER A 315 -5.27 7.88 3.08
N HIS A 316 -5.91 7.51 1.97
CA HIS A 316 -7.19 8.03 1.50
C HIS A 316 -8.42 7.26 2.01
N ASN A 317 -8.25 6.26 2.88
CA ASN A 317 -9.35 5.48 3.44
C ASN A 317 -10.32 6.36 4.29
N PRO A 318 -11.55 5.87 4.57
CA PRO A 318 -12.51 6.55 5.43
C PRO A 318 -11.96 6.91 6.81
N LYS A 319 -12.57 7.89 7.49
CA LYS A 319 -12.05 8.46 8.74
C LYS A 319 -11.78 7.47 9.87
N LEU A 320 -12.63 6.44 9.99
CA LEU A 320 -12.49 5.43 11.05
C LEU A 320 -11.38 4.42 10.76
N ASP A 321 -10.86 4.35 9.53
CA ASP A 321 -9.76 3.46 9.20
C ASP A 321 -8.42 4.06 9.64
N ASN A 322 -7.52 3.18 10.09
CA ASN A 322 -6.11 3.47 10.28
C ASN A 322 -5.26 2.31 9.74
N GLY A 323 -3.94 2.45 9.72
CA GLY A 323 -3.06 1.45 9.16
C GLY A 323 -1.64 1.51 9.69
N TYR A 324 -0.90 0.46 9.39
CA TYR A 324 0.51 0.27 9.74
C TYR A 324 1.24 -0.05 8.45
N LYS A 325 1.94 0.93 7.85
CA LYS A 325 2.79 0.71 6.68
C LYS A 325 4.20 0.34 7.15
N LEU A 326 4.69 -0.85 6.79
CA LEU A 326 6.06 -1.30 7.12
C LEU A 326 7.02 -1.09 5.95
N TYR A 327 8.10 -0.36 6.21
CA TYR A 327 9.25 -0.17 5.34
C TYR A 327 10.43 -1.03 5.80
N TRP A 328 11.19 -1.59 4.86
CA TRP A 328 12.38 -2.38 5.16
C TRP A 328 13.67 -1.57 5.04
N SER A 329 14.83 -2.18 5.25
CA SER A 329 16.14 -1.52 5.20
C SER A 329 16.49 -0.89 3.85
N ASN A 330 15.82 -1.32 2.77
CA ASN A 330 15.94 -0.67 1.46
C ASN A 330 15.13 0.62 1.35
N CYS A 331 14.42 1.04 2.41
CA CYS A 331 13.54 2.21 2.50
C CYS A 331 12.32 2.17 1.58
N ALA A 332 11.95 0.98 1.08
CA ALA A 332 10.71 0.74 0.37
C ALA A 332 9.76 -0.09 1.26
N GLN A 333 8.46 -0.01 0.97
CA GLN A 333 7.47 -0.86 1.64
C GLN A 333 7.77 -2.35 1.37
N ILE A 334 7.52 -3.19 2.38
CA ILE A 334 7.82 -4.63 2.32
C ILE A 334 7.17 -5.33 1.12
N ILE A 335 7.86 -6.35 0.62
CA ILE A 335 7.39 -7.31 -0.39
C ILE A 335 7.64 -8.75 0.13
N PRO A 336 7.03 -9.78 -0.47
CA PRO A 336 7.36 -11.16 -0.14
C PRO A 336 8.87 -11.42 -0.20
N PRO A 337 9.42 -12.21 0.74
CA PRO A 337 8.73 -13.00 1.77
C PRO A 337 8.61 -12.31 3.15
N HIS A 338 8.85 -10.99 3.25
CA HIS A 338 8.88 -10.31 4.56
C HIS A 338 7.50 -10.28 5.23
N ASP A 339 6.44 -10.06 4.45
CA ASP A 339 5.04 -10.03 4.90
C ASP A 339 4.62 -11.30 5.63
N ALA A 340 4.72 -12.47 5.00
CA ALA A 340 4.30 -13.74 5.58
C ALA A 340 5.10 -14.12 6.83
N LYS A 341 6.39 -13.79 6.86
CA LYS A 341 7.27 -14.07 8.00
C LYS A 341 6.95 -13.17 9.19
N VAL A 342 6.70 -11.88 8.95
CA VAL A 342 6.21 -10.98 9.99
C VAL A 342 4.86 -11.46 10.51
N ALA A 343 3.91 -11.78 9.63
CA ALA A 343 2.59 -12.26 10.01
C ALA A 343 2.67 -13.49 10.95
N ALA A 344 3.50 -14.49 10.61
CA ALA A 344 3.72 -15.65 11.47
C ALA A 344 4.30 -15.26 12.84
N LEU A 345 5.30 -14.38 12.86
CA LEU A 345 5.94 -13.94 14.12
C LEU A 345 5.04 -13.04 14.97
N ILE A 346 4.05 -12.36 14.39
CA ILE A 346 3.01 -11.66 15.15
C ILE A 346 2.20 -12.69 15.95
N GLU A 347 1.74 -13.77 15.31
CA GLU A 347 0.97 -14.83 15.98
C GLU A 347 1.76 -15.54 17.08
N GLU A 348 3.08 -15.62 16.95
CA GLU A 348 3.97 -16.16 17.99
C GLU A 348 4.23 -15.19 19.16
N ASN A 349 3.90 -13.90 19.01
CA ASN A 349 4.24 -12.84 19.98
C ASN A 349 3.03 -11.96 20.33
N LEU A 350 1.90 -12.58 20.68
CA LEU A 350 0.68 -11.86 21.06
C LEU A 350 0.69 -11.36 22.52
N GLU A 351 1.37 -12.04 23.43
CA GLU A 351 1.50 -11.54 24.80
C GLU A 351 2.49 -10.36 24.83
N PRO A 352 2.14 -9.21 25.43
CA PRO A 352 3.07 -8.08 25.57
C PRO A 352 4.35 -8.48 26.32
N TRP A 353 5.51 -8.25 25.72
CA TRP A 353 6.81 -8.60 26.30
C TRP A 353 7.13 -7.83 27.59
N SER A 354 6.53 -6.66 27.78
CA SER A 354 6.63 -5.88 29.01
C SER A 354 5.42 -4.96 29.17
N GLN A 355 4.87 -4.94 30.38
CA GLN A 355 3.79 -4.04 30.79
C GLN A 355 4.30 -2.76 31.46
N GLU A 356 5.62 -2.60 31.58
CA GLU A 356 6.21 -1.43 32.23
C GLU A 356 5.86 -0.14 31.48
N ALA A 357 5.58 0.92 32.24
CA ALA A 357 5.46 2.26 31.69
C ALA A 357 6.83 2.71 31.16
N LEU A 358 6.84 3.30 29.96
CA LEU A 358 8.03 3.84 29.35
C LEU A 358 7.72 5.23 28.80
N GLU A 359 8.45 6.23 29.29
CA GLU A 359 8.37 7.61 28.79
C GLU A 359 9.10 7.70 27.44
N VAL A 360 8.42 7.29 26.37
CA VAL A 360 9.00 7.16 25.01
C VAL A 360 9.69 8.44 24.52
N LEU A 361 9.07 9.60 24.74
CA LEU A 361 9.56 10.88 24.18
C LEU A 361 10.80 11.41 24.91
N GLU A 362 10.98 11.02 26.17
CA GLU A 362 12.12 11.41 27.02
C GLU A 362 13.22 10.34 27.05
N HIS A 363 12.98 9.18 26.43
CA HIS A 363 13.93 8.09 26.42
C HIS A 363 15.21 8.49 25.64
N PRO A 364 16.42 8.23 26.16
CA PRO A 364 17.68 8.71 25.56
C PRO A 364 17.99 8.14 24.16
N ARG A 365 17.38 7.00 23.82
CA ARG A 365 17.46 6.38 22.48
C ARG A 365 16.36 6.83 21.52
N CYS A 366 15.46 7.71 21.95
CA CYS A 366 14.38 8.26 21.13
C CYS A 366 14.76 9.68 20.67
N LYS A 367 14.78 9.90 19.36
CA LYS A 367 15.14 11.17 18.74
C LYS A 367 14.06 11.63 17.78
N ASP A 368 13.94 12.94 17.62
CA ASP A 368 13.06 13.54 16.63
C ASP A 368 13.85 13.87 15.35
N PRO A 369 13.49 13.32 14.19
CA PRO A 369 14.07 13.71 12.90
C PRO A 369 14.06 15.22 12.65
N VAL A 370 13.01 15.94 13.08
CA VAL A 370 12.87 17.38 12.85
C VAL A 370 13.92 18.17 13.64
N GLY A 371 14.07 17.88 14.93
CA GLY A 371 15.08 18.52 15.78
C GLY A 371 16.52 18.25 15.35
N GLU A 372 16.72 17.28 14.46
CA GLU A 372 18.00 16.87 13.92
C GLU A 372 18.22 17.33 12.46
N GLY A 373 17.37 18.23 11.95
CA GLY A 373 17.54 18.94 10.67
C GLY A 373 17.14 18.14 9.42
N LEU A 374 16.55 16.96 9.57
CA LEU A 374 16.26 16.08 8.42
C LEU A 374 15.19 16.64 7.49
N LEU A 375 14.28 17.44 8.05
CA LEU A 375 13.20 18.06 7.30
C LEU A 375 13.74 19.19 6.41
N GLU A 376 14.67 19.99 6.94
CA GLU A 376 15.37 21.06 6.24
C GLU A 376 16.23 20.48 5.12
N ASP A 377 16.92 19.37 5.38
CA ASP A 377 17.70 18.64 4.37
C ASP A 377 16.82 18.12 3.22
N TYR A 378 15.61 17.64 3.51
CA TYR A 378 14.64 17.22 2.49
C TYR A 378 14.31 18.40 1.56
N PHE A 379 13.86 19.52 2.12
CA PHE A 379 13.50 20.71 1.33
C PHE A 379 14.69 21.32 0.59
N HIS A 380 15.89 21.27 1.17
CA HIS A 380 17.10 21.67 0.45
C HIS A 380 17.36 20.76 -0.75
N SER A 381 17.21 19.45 -0.58
CA SER A 381 17.45 18.46 -1.62
C SER A 381 16.44 18.57 -2.77
N LEU A 382 15.21 19.02 -2.51
CA LEU A 382 14.20 19.30 -3.53
C LEU A 382 14.66 20.30 -4.60
N ARG A 383 15.57 21.23 -4.27
CA ARG A 383 16.05 22.27 -5.19
C ARG A 383 16.71 21.70 -6.45
N ARG A 384 17.24 20.47 -6.39
CA ARG A 384 17.83 19.78 -7.56
C ARG A 384 16.79 19.38 -8.61
N LEU A 385 15.51 19.35 -8.25
CA LEU A 385 14.39 19.02 -9.14
C LEU A 385 13.76 20.27 -9.78
N LYS A 386 14.25 21.46 -9.42
CA LYS A 386 13.78 22.74 -9.94
C LYS A 386 14.44 23.05 -11.28
N SER A 387 13.66 23.55 -12.24
CA SER A 387 14.20 24.08 -13.49
C SER A 387 14.93 25.43 -13.30
N ALA A 388 15.89 25.70 -14.20
CA ALA A 388 16.53 27.00 -14.31
C ALA A 388 15.69 28.01 -15.11
N ALA A 389 14.50 27.61 -15.59
CA ALA A 389 13.67 28.47 -16.43
C ALA A 389 13.26 29.73 -15.64
N PRO A 390 13.35 30.93 -16.23
CA PRO A 390 12.68 32.09 -15.68
C PRO A 390 11.16 31.81 -15.65
N GLY A 391 10.41 32.65 -14.95
CA GLY A 391 8.97 32.42 -14.84
C GLY A 391 8.25 33.50 -14.07
N LYS A 392 7.17 34.03 -14.65
CA LYS A 392 6.17 34.72 -13.83
C LYS A 392 5.60 33.75 -12.79
N ASP A 393 5.24 34.28 -11.64
CA ASP A 393 4.56 33.49 -10.62
C ASP A 393 3.21 32.99 -11.16
N LEU A 394 2.93 31.70 -10.92
CA LEU A 394 1.67 31.06 -11.27
C LEU A 394 0.85 30.89 -9.99
N PRO A 395 -0.29 31.59 -9.83
CA PRO A 395 -1.20 31.35 -8.72
C PRO A 395 -1.78 29.93 -8.76
N VAL A 396 -1.82 29.28 -7.60
CA VAL A 396 -2.29 27.89 -7.44
C VAL A 396 -3.23 27.83 -6.24
N VAL A 397 -4.33 27.10 -6.40
CA VAL A 397 -5.17 26.68 -5.27
C VAL A 397 -4.77 25.28 -4.82
N TYR A 398 -4.72 25.07 -3.51
CA TYR A 398 -4.32 23.82 -2.89
C TYR A 398 -5.33 23.35 -1.84
N THR A 399 -5.58 22.05 -1.78
CA THR A 399 -6.29 21.39 -0.69
C THR A 399 -5.49 20.20 -0.18
N ALA A 400 -5.38 20.05 1.14
CA ALA A 400 -4.83 18.86 1.77
C ALA A 400 -5.90 17.79 2.02
N MET A 401 -7.18 18.06 1.71
CA MET A 401 -8.33 17.21 2.03
C MET A 401 -8.37 16.80 3.51
N HIS A 402 -8.15 17.79 4.41
CA HIS A 402 -7.97 17.59 5.86
C HIS A 402 -6.71 16.82 6.24
N GLY A 403 -5.77 16.69 5.32
CA GLY A 403 -4.52 15.96 5.46
C GLY A 403 -3.39 16.75 6.10
N VAL A 404 -2.25 16.07 6.22
CA VAL A 404 -1.01 16.63 6.79
C VAL A 404 -0.20 17.44 5.76
N GLY A 405 -0.61 17.45 4.49
CA GLY A 405 0.23 17.91 3.38
C GLY A 405 0.55 19.41 3.35
N ARG A 406 -0.35 20.28 3.86
CA ARG A 406 -0.23 21.75 3.76
C ARG A 406 1.15 22.31 4.16
N PRO A 407 1.63 22.12 5.40
CA PRO A 407 2.92 22.69 5.81
C PRO A 407 4.09 22.22 4.93
N PHE A 408 4.02 20.99 4.41
CA PHE A 408 5.08 20.44 3.58
C PHE A 408 5.02 20.98 2.14
N VAL A 409 3.84 21.12 1.55
CA VAL A 409 3.66 21.71 0.22
C VAL A 409 4.06 23.19 0.23
N GLU A 410 3.67 23.95 1.25
CA GLU A 410 4.08 25.36 1.37
C GLU A 410 5.60 25.50 1.42
N ARG A 411 6.30 24.63 2.18
CA ARG A 411 7.76 24.60 2.25
C ARG A 411 8.42 24.10 0.97
N ALA A 412 7.83 23.14 0.27
CA ALA A 412 8.31 22.69 -1.04
C ALA A 412 8.20 23.81 -2.09
N PHE A 413 7.10 24.57 -2.07
CA PHE A 413 6.91 25.73 -2.93
C PHE A 413 7.97 26.80 -2.62
N GLU A 414 8.23 27.07 -1.34
CA GLU A 414 9.32 27.97 -0.94
C GLU A 414 10.69 27.49 -1.42
N ALA A 415 11.00 26.20 -1.30
CA ALA A 415 12.24 25.61 -1.81
C ALA A 415 12.42 25.81 -3.32
N PHE A 416 11.32 25.76 -4.07
CA PHE A 416 11.30 26.03 -5.51
C PHE A 416 11.20 27.54 -5.85
N GLY A 417 11.03 28.43 -4.88
CA GLY A 417 10.78 29.85 -5.13
C GLY A 417 9.45 30.08 -5.86
N HIS A 418 8.44 29.28 -5.55
CA HIS A 418 7.07 29.46 -6.00
C HIS A 418 6.29 30.31 -5.00
N ARG A 419 5.31 31.07 -5.49
CA ARG A 419 4.35 31.76 -4.63
C ARG A 419 3.60 30.73 -3.78
N ARG A 420 3.46 30.96 -2.47
CA ARG A 420 2.64 30.11 -1.60
C ARG A 420 1.24 29.89 -2.19
N PRO A 421 0.71 28.65 -2.17
CA PRO A 421 -0.59 28.37 -2.73
C PRO A 421 -1.70 29.00 -1.90
N GLN A 422 -2.83 29.29 -2.53
CA GLN A 422 -4.06 29.64 -1.84
C GLN A 422 -4.72 28.36 -1.32
N VAL A 423 -4.81 28.23 -0.02
CA VAL A 423 -5.32 27.02 0.62
C VAL A 423 -6.84 27.09 0.77
N VAL A 424 -7.54 26.01 0.44
CA VAL A 424 -8.96 25.84 0.78
C VAL A 424 -9.09 25.79 2.31
N ALA A 425 -9.62 26.85 2.91
CA ALA A 425 -9.63 27.02 4.36
C ALA A 425 -10.31 25.86 5.09
N GLU A 426 -11.38 25.32 4.51
CA GLU A 426 -12.18 24.23 5.05
C GLU A 426 -11.52 22.85 4.92
N GLN A 427 -10.37 22.73 4.25
CA GLN A 427 -9.68 21.44 4.00
C GLN A 427 -8.16 21.54 4.16
N GLY A 428 -7.67 22.69 4.64
CA GLY A 428 -6.25 23.03 4.65
C GLY A 428 -5.49 22.44 5.82
N ASP A 429 -6.14 22.32 6.97
CA ASP A 429 -5.53 21.86 8.22
C ASP A 429 -5.96 20.41 8.54
N PRO A 430 -5.13 19.64 9.27
CA PRO A 430 -5.48 18.28 9.66
C PRO A 430 -6.75 18.22 10.51
N ASP A 431 -7.76 17.44 10.08
CA ASP A 431 -9.01 17.22 10.83
C ASP A 431 -9.44 15.74 10.76
N PRO A 432 -9.36 14.99 11.88
CA PRO A 432 -9.68 13.56 11.90
C PRO A 432 -11.16 13.26 11.62
N GLU A 433 -12.05 14.26 11.65
CA GLU A 433 -13.46 14.06 11.34
C GLU A 433 -13.78 14.15 9.85
N PHE A 434 -12.86 14.66 9.03
CA PHE A 434 -13.01 14.87 7.59
C PHE A 434 -14.37 15.51 7.21
N PRO A 435 -14.77 16.66 7.81
CA PRO A 435 -16.16 17.14 7.80
C PRO A 435 -16.72 17.47 6.41
N THR A 436 -15.88 17.67 5.40
CA THR A 436 -16.30 18.04 4.04
C THR A 436 -16.21 16.89 3.02
N VAL A 437 -15.62 15.74 3.38
CA VAL A 437 -15.41 14.62 2.46
C VAL A 437 -15.61 13.27 3.15
N ALA A 438 -16.48 12.41 2.61
CA ALA A 438 -16.65 11.06 3.14
C ALA A 438 -15.47 10.13 2.79
N PHE A 439 -14.82 10.40 1.66
CA PHE A 439 -13.67 9.67 1.16
C PHE A 439 -12.61 10.68 0.70
N PRO A 440 -11.54 10.90 1.47
CA PRO A 440 -10.53 11.90 1.17
C PRO A 440 -9.55 11.42 0.08
N ASN A 441 -10.08 10.99 -1.07
CA ASN A 441 -9.29 10.54 -2.21
C ASN A 441 -9.37 11.58 -3.34
N PRO A 442 -8.27 12.28 -3.67
CA PRO A 442 -8.29 13.27 -4.74
C PRO A 442 -8.44 12.65 -6.14
N GLU A 443 -8.30 11.32 -6.29
CA GLU A 443 -8.56 10.58 -7.54
C GLU A 443 -10.04 10.56 -7.95
N GLU A 444 -10.98 10.77 -7.01
CA GLU A 444 -12.43 10.84 -7.30
C GLU A 444 -12.80 12.02 -8.23
N GLY A 445 -11.85 12.94 -8.44
CA GLY A 445 -11.95 14.02 -9.40
C GLY A 445 -12.90 15.12 -8.94
N LYS A 446 -13.85 15.50 -9.80
CA LYS A 446 -14.58 16.78 -9.64
C LYS A 446 -15.36 16.90 -8.34
N GLY A 447 -15.89 15.79 -7.80
CA GLY A 447 -16.60 15.79 -6.52
C GLY A 447 -15.68 16.10 -5.34
N ALA A 448 -14.50 15.47 -5.30
CA ALA A 448 -13.49 15.69 -4.26
C ALA A 448 -12.86 17.10 -4.33
N LEU A 449 -12.82 17.71 -5.52
CA LEU A 449 -12.17 19.00 -5.78
C LEU A 449 -13.12 20.20 -5.81
N ALA A 450 -14.40 20.03 -5.46
CA ALA A 450 -15.41 21.09 -5.60
C ALA A 450 -15.03 22.40 -4.88
N LEU A 451 -14.67 22.32 -3.58
CA LEU A 451 -14.25 23.50 -2.80
C LEU A 451 -13.00 24.18 -3.37
N ALA A 452 -12.07 23.38 -3.90
CA ALA A 452 -10.88 23.91 -4.56
C ALA A 452 -11.22 24.62 -5.88
N PHE A 453 -12.19 24.12 -6.65
CA PHE A 453 -12.67 24.81 -7.85
C PHE A 453 -13.40 26.11 -7.52
N ASP A 454 -14.19 26.14 -6.46
CA ASP A 454 -14.91 27.35 -6.02
C ASP A 454 -13.91 28.44 -5.60
N LEU A 455 -12.91 28.09 -4.79
CA LEU A 455 -11.83 29.01 -4.41
C LEU A 455 -11.03 29.47 -5.64
N ALA A 456 -10.72 28.57 -6.57
CA ALA A 456 -9.99 28.90 -7.79
C ALA A 456 -10.78 29.86 -8.69
N ALA A 457 -12.10 29.66 -8.82
CA ALA A 457 -12.98 30.56 -9.55
C ALA A 457 -13.06 31.94 -8.88
N ALA A 458 -13.18 32.00 -7.55
CA ALA A 458 -13.26 33.25 -6.79
C ALA A 458 -11.96 34.06 -6.84
N SER A 459 -10.81 33.39 -6.94
CA SER A 459 -9.48 34.00 -6.93
C SER A 459 -8.89 34.24 -8.33
N GLY A 460 -9.56 33.78 -9.39
CA GLY A 460 -9.04 33.81 -10.75
C GLY A 460 -7.83 32.89 -10.98
N CYS A 461 -7.69 31.82 -10.18
CA CYS A 461 -6.66 30.81 -10.35
C CYS A 461 -7.10 29.75 -11.37
N ASP A 462 -6.20 29.39 -12.29
CA ASP A 462 -6.46 28.39 -13.31
C ASP A 462 -5.89 27.00 -12.97
N LEU A 463 -5.19 26.86 -11.84
CA LEU A 463 -4.54 25.61 -11.42
C LEU A 463 -4.92 25.23 -9.99
N VAL A 464 -5.36 23.98 -9.83
CA VAL A 464 -5.71 23.35 -8.55
C VAL A 464 -4.82 22.13 -8.34
N LEU A 465 -4.29 21.98 -7.14
CA LEU A 465 -3.59 20.79 -6.67
C LEU A 465 -4.27 20.21 -5.43
N ALA A 466 -4.21 18.90 -5.27
CA ALA A 466 -4.70 18.22 -4.07
C ALA A 466 -3.78 17.06 -3.68
N ASN A 467 -3.57 16.88 -2.38
CA ASN A 467 -2.99 15.66 -1.83
C ASN A 467 -4.06 14.83 -1.11
N ASP A 468 -3.79 13.54 -0.96
CA ASP A 468 -4.50 12.69 -0.01
C ASP A 468 -3.99 12.94 1.44
N PRO A 469 -4.65 12.41 2.48
CA PRO A 469 -4.40 12.79 3.86
C PRO A 469 -2.97 12.62 4.38
N ASP A 470 -2.21 11.66 3.84
CA ASP A 470 -0.81 11.39 4.20
C ASP A 470 0.21 11.92 3.17
N ALA A 471 -0.29 12.66 2.17
CA ALA A 471 0.45 13.39 1.15
C ALA A 471 1.43 12.57 0.30
N ASP A 472 1.12 11.29 0.08
CA ASP A 472 1.88 10.45 -0.85
C ASP A 472 1.33 10.51 -2.29
N ARG A 473 0.12 11.05 -2.52
CA ARG A 473 -0.50 11.22 -3.85
C ARG A 473 -0.62 12.67 -4.28
N LEU A 474 -0.71 12.90 -5.59
CA LEU A 474 -0.99 14.22 -6.16
C LEU A 474 -2.09 14.14 -7.23
N ALA A 475 -3.17 14.91 -7.06
CA ALA A 475 -4.04 15.28 -8.16
C ALA A 475 -3.76 16.73 -8.60
N ALA A 476 -3.99 16.99 -9.88
CA ALA A 476 -4.00 18.34 -10.41
C ALA A 476 -5.17 18.53 -11.37
N ALA A 477 -5.63 19.78 -11.46
CA ALA A 477 -6.63 20.19 -12.43
C ALA A 477 -6.29 21.57 -12.98
N GLU A 478 -6.55 21.77 -14.27
CA GLU A 478 -6.29 23.03 -14.96
C GLU A 478 -7.55 23.52 -15.68
N ARG A 479 -7.94 24.76 -15.43
CA ARG A 479 -9.04 25.42 -16.11
C ARG A 479 -8.63 25.73 -17.55
N GLN A 480 -9.44 25.33 -18.53
CA GLN A 480 -9.15 25.54 -19.95
C GLN A 480 -9.75 26.87 -20.44
N PRO A 481 -9.35 27.41 -21.61
CA PRO A 481 -9.85 28.71 -22.11
C PRO A 481 -11.37 28.81 -22.25
N GLY A 482 -12.07 27.69 -22.48
CA GLY A 482 -13.54 27.62 -22.49
C GLY A 482 -14.19 27.61 -21.10
N GLY A 483 -13.40 27.77 -20.03
CA GLY A 483 -13.83 27.81 -18.63
C GLY A 483 -14.05 26.46 -17.96
N ALA A 484 -13.98 25.36 -18.71
CA ALA A 484 -14.12 24.01 -18.18
C ALA A 484 -12.85 23.55 -17.45
N TRP A 485 -13.02 22.84 -16.35
CA TRP A 485 -11.92 22.16 -15.64
C TRP A 485 -11.56 20.84 -16.31
N HIS A 486 -10.27 20.68 -16.63
CA HIS A 486 -9.66 19.39 -16.94
C HIS A 486 -9.01 18.85 -15.67
N VAL A 487 -9.51 17.72 -15.17
CA VAL A 487 -8.86 16.98 -14.08
C VAL A 487 -7.94 15.97 -14.71
N PHE A 488 -6.65 16.07 -14.45
CA PHE A 488 -5.68 15.17 -15.05
C PHE A 488 -5.80 13.78 -14.43
N THR A 489 -5.84 12.74 -15.27
CA THR A 489 -5.72 11.37 -14.78
C THR A 489 -4.28 11.11 -14.30
N GLY A 490 -4.06 10.09 -13.46
CA GLY A 490 -2.70 9.77 -13.03
C GLY A 490 -1.77 9.38 -14.19
N ASN A 491 -2.31 8.83 -15.28
CA ASN A 491 -1.53 8.59 -16.50
C ASN A 491 -1.12 9.89 -17.23
N GLU A 492 -1.98 10.90 -17.23
CA GLU A 492 -1.68 12.21 -17.85
C GLU A 492 -0.65 12.97 -17.00
N LEU A 493 -0.80 12.95 -15.67
CA LEU A 493 0.19 13.50 -14.74
C LEU A 493 1.52 12.77 -14.84
N GLY A 494 1.51 11.43 -14.90
CA GLY A 494 2.70 10.62 -15.08
C GLY A 494 3.43 10.95 -16.38
N ALA A 495 2.70 11.12 -17.48
CA ALA A 495 3.28 11.55 -18.75
C ALA A 495 3.91 12.95 -18.67
N LEU A 496 3.23 13.91 -18.05
CA LEU A 496 3.70 15.28 -17.88
C LEU A 496 4.95 15.34 -16.99
N LEU A 497 4.88 14.79 -15.77
CA LEU A 497 5.98 14.78 -14.80
C LEU A 497 7.18 13.99 -15.32
N GLY A 498 6.96 12.81 -15.92
CA GLY A 498 8.03 12.00 -16.48
C GLY A 498 8.74 12.71 -17.64
N HIS A 499 7.98 13.27 -18.58
CA HIS A 499 8.57 14.05 -19.67
C HIS A 499 9.33 15.28 -19.15
N TRP A 500 8.82 15.95 -18.11
CA TRP A 500 9.51 17.07 -17.49
C TRP A 500 10.82 16.64 -16.80
N ALA A 501 10.80 15.56 -16.02
CA ALA A 501 11.99 14.99 -15.39
C ALA A 501 13.06 14.63 -16.43
N TRP A 502 12.66 14.04 -17.56
CA TRP A 502 13.57 13.78 -18.68
C TRP A 502 14.18 15.06 -19.25
N ARG A 503 13.35 16.09 -19.48
CA ARG A 503 13.83 17.39 -20.00
C ARG A 503 14.85 18.01 -19.06
N LEU A 504 14.59 18.02 -17.75
CA LEU A 504 15.51 18.55 -16.75
C LEU A 504 16.83 17.79 -16.75
N TRP A 505 16.77 16.45 -16.76
CA TRP A 505 17.97 15.62 -16.80
C TRP A 505 18.82 15.90 -18.05
N ARG A 506 18.21 16.04 -19.22
CA ARG A 506 18.92 16.39 -20.46
C ARG A 506 19.56 17.77 -20.43
N GLN A 507 18.92 18.74 -19.77
CA GLN A 507 19.46 20.08 -19.61
C GLN A 507 20.66 20.11 -18.65
N SER A 508 20.63 19.32 -17.57
CA SER A 508 21.74 19.22 -16.63
C SER A 508 22.89 18.34 -17.11
N HIS A 509 22.62 17.43 -18.06
CA HIS A 509 23.59 16.47 -18.60
C HIS A 509 23.62 16.47 -20.14
N PRO A 510 23.95 17.61 -20.80
CA PRO A 510 23.83 17.74 -22.25
C PRO A 510 24.68 16.72 -23.02
N ASP A 511 25.86 16.39 -22.50
CA ASP A 511 26.85 15.51 -23.12
C ASP A 511 26.80 14.06 -22.62
N GLN A 512 25.92 13.73 -21.66
CA GLN A 512 25.83 12.39 -21.10
C GLN A 512 24.89 11.50 -21.93
N SER A 513 25.33 10.27 -22.19
CA SER A 513 24.48 9.24 -22.78
C SER A 513 23.37 8.82 -21.81
N PRO A 514 22.13 8.62 -22.29
CA PRO A 514 21.01 8.28 -21.44
C PRO A 514 20.83 6.77 -21.17
N ASP A 515 21.75 5.93 -21.63
CA ASP A 515 21.70 4.47 -21.48
C ASP A 515 21.68 3.98 -20.02
N LYS A 516 22.14 4.84 -19.10
CA LYS A 516 22.10 4.63 -17.64
C LYS A 516 20.95 5.34 -16.93
N VAL A 517 20.11 6.07 -17.66
CA VAL A 517 18.90 6.70 -17.11
C VAL A 517 17.75 5.72 -17.18
N CYS A 518 16.92 5.71 -16.14
CA CYS A 518 15.76 4.84 -16.05
C CYS A 518 14.53 5.58 -15.55
N MET A 519 13.37 5.20 -16.09
CA MET A 519 12.07 5.46 -15.49
C MET A 519 11.37 4.15 -15.16
N VAL A 520 10.57 4.15 -14.12
CA VAL A 520 9.85 2.96 -13.65
C VAL A 520 8.34 3.23 -13.64
N ALA A 521 7.53 2.24 -14.02
CA ALA A 521 6.07 2.35 -13.92
C ALA A 521 5.42 1.04 -13.50
N SER A 522 4.16 1.12 -13.05
CA SER A 522 3.32 -0.07 -12.90
C SER A 522 2.96 -0.65 -14.28
N THR A 523 2.70 -1.96 -14.35
CA THR A 523 2.36 -2.60 -15.63
C THR A 523 1.01 -2.17 -16.21
N VAL A 524 0.11 -1.65 -15.37
CA VAL A 524 -1.21 -1.14 -15.77
C VAL A 524 -1.19 0.36 -16.12
N SER A 525 -0.08 1.05 -15.80
CA SER A 525 0.17 2.43 -16.22
C SER A 525 0.42 2.54 -17.74
N SER A 526 0.15 3.75 -18.25
CA SER A 526 0.33 4.14 -19.64
C SER A 526 1.75 3.85 -20.14
N LYS A 527 1.84 3.30 -21.37
CA LYS A 527 3.12 3.06 -22.07
C LYS A 527 3.70 4.30 -22.75
N PHE A 528 3.12 5.48 -22.52
CA PHE A 528 3.60 6.73 -23.11
C PHE A 528 5.09 6.96 -22.85
N LEU A 529 5.52 6.91 -21.59
CA LEU A 529 6.94 7.10 -21.24
C LEU A 529 7.84 5.99 -21.79
N GLY A 530 7.33 4.76 -21.95
CA GLY A 530 8.05 3.69 -22.63
C GLY A 530 8.32 3.98 -24.11
N ARG A 531 7.41 4.68 -24.80
CA ARG A 531 7.65 5.13 -26.18
C ARG A 531 8.64 6.29 -26.26
N VAL A 532 8.57 7.21 -25.30
CA VAL A 532 9.56 8.29 -25.16
C VAL A 532 10.95 7.66 -24.93
N ALA A 533 11.06 6.70 -24.02
CA ALA A 533 12.29 5.96 -23.74
C ALA A 533 12.89 5.32 -25.00
N ALA A 534 12.06 4.65 -25.81
CA ALA A 534 12.51 4.02 -27.06
C ALA A 534 13.05 5.03 -28.10
N THR A 535 12.57 6.28 -28.06
CA THR A 535 13.01 7.35 -28.98
C THR A 535 14.26 8.05 -28.44
N GLU A 536 14.31 8.27 -27.13
CA GLU A 536 15.30 9.11 -26.45
C GLU A 536 16.50 8.30 -25.92
N GLY A 537 16.41 6.97 -25.89
CA GLY A 537 17.52 6.07 -25.56
C GLY A 537 17.68 5.74 -24.06
N PHE A 538 16.82 6.25 -23.17
CA PHE A 538 16.80 5.84 -21.76
C PHE A 538 16.02 4.54 -21.55
N ARG A 539 16.16 3.93 -20.36
CA ARG A 539 15.46 2.68 -20.02
C ARG A 539 14.09 2.94 -19.40
N PHE A 540 13.10 2.15 -19.81
CA PHE A 540 11.80 2.09 -19.16
C PHE A 540 11.58 0.71 -18.59
N VAL A 541 11.26 0.63 -17.30
CA VAL A 541 11.09 -0.62 -16.56
C VAL A 541 9.70 -0.70 -15.98
N GLU A 542 9.04 -1.82 -16.22
CA GLU A 542 7.73 -2.10 -15.65
C GLU A 542 7.83 -2.99 -14.41
N THR A 543 6.91 -2.80 -13.48
CA THR A 543 6.76 -3.60 -12.27
C THR A 543 5.30 -3.97 -12.02
N LEU A 544 5.04 -4.87 -11.08
CA LEU A 544 3.68 -5.18 -10.63
C LEU A 544 3.02 -3.94 -10.00
N THR A 545 1.69 -3.90 -9.99
CA THR A 545 0.92 -2.82 -9.36
C THR A 545 1.25 -2.68 -7.87
N GLY A 546 1.37 -1.43 -7.42
CA GLY A 546 1.71 -1.05 -6.06
C GLY A 546 3.15 -0.54 -5.94
N PHE A 547 3.29 0.69 -5.44
CA PHE A 547 4.56 1.41 -5.37
C PHE A 547 5.71 0.67 -4.66
N LYS A 548 5.41 -0.26 -3.74
CA LYS A 548 6.40 -1.12 -3.09
C LYS A 548 7.34 -1.86 -4.07
N TRP A 549 6.79 -2.30 -5.21
CA TRP A 549 7.56 -2.99 -6.25
C TRP A 549 8.46 -2.00 -6.99
N MET A 550 7.95 -0.80 -7.27
CA MET A 550 8.71 0.27 -7.92
C MET A 550 9.82 0.80 -7.02
N GLY A 551 9.57 1.04 -5.73
CA GLY A 551 10.58 1.48 -4.77
C GLY A 551 11.71 0.47 -4.63
N SER A 552 11.36 -0.81 -4.46
CA SER A 552 12.35 -1.91 -4.39
C SER A 552 13.13 -2.06 -5.70
N LYS A 553 12.45 -1.98 -6.86
CA LYS A 553 13.10 -2.06 -8.16
C LYS A 553 14.02 -0.86 -8.43
N SER A 554 13.61 0.34 -8.02
CA SER A 554 14.40 1.55 -8.17
C SER A 554 15.69 1.49 -7.37
N GLY A 555 15.63 0.96 -6.13
CA GLY A 555 16.83 0.65 -5.35
C GLY A 555 17.75 -0.35 -6.05
N SER A 556 17.20 -1.47 -6.53
CA SER A 556 17.98 -2.49 -7.27
C SER A 556 18.62 -1.95 -8.56
N LEU A 557 17.96 -1.04 -9.27
CA LEU A 557 18.50 -0.39 -10.46
C LEU A 557 19.65 0.56 -10.11
N ARG A 558 19.53 1.33 -9.01
CA ARG A 558 20.62 2.15 -8.50
C ARG A 558 21.85 1.32 -8.14
N ASP A 559 21.67 0.18 -7.49
CA ASP A 559 22.78 -0.74 -7.16
C ASP A 559 23.48 -1.30 -8.42
N GLN A 560 22.78 -1.32 -9.57
CA GLN A 560 23.32 -1.68 -10.88
C GLN A 560 23.94 -0.48 -11.63
N GLY A 561 24.00 0.69 -11.00
CA GLY A 561 24.54 1.93 -11.57
C GLY A 561 23.59 2.66 -12.52
N PHE A 562 22.27 2.43 -12.42
CA PHE A 562 21.28 3.24 -13.13
C PHE A 562 20.82 4.43 -12.28
N GLU A 563 20.57 5.54 -12.94
CA GLU A 563 19.90 6.71 -12.34
C GLU A 563 18.39 6.60 -12.59
N VAL A 564 17.61 6.47 -11.52
CA VAL A 564 16.14 6.42 -11.63
C VAL A 564 15.59 7.83 -11.44
N ILE A 565 15.19 8.47 -12.53
CA ILE A 565 14.77 9.89 -12.51
C ILE A 565 13.26 10.08 -12.31
N PHE A 566 12.48 9.01 -12.47
CA PHE A 566 11.03 9.06 -12.27
C PHE A 566 10.43 7.67 -12.06
N ALA A 567 9.50 7.55 -11.12
CA ALA A 567 8.65 6.38 -10.96
C ALA A 567 7.19 6.79 -10.77
N PHE A 568 6.23 6.08 -11.38
CA PHE A 568 4.80 6.39 -11.20
C PHE A 568 3.85 5.20 -11.30
N GLU A 569 2.71 5.33 -10.62
CA GLU A 569 1.51 4.51 -10.84
C GLU A 569 0.33 5.40 -11.24
N GLU A 570 -0.57 4.82 -12.04
CA GLU A 570 -1.76 5.48 -12.58
C GLU A 570 -2.75 5.93 -11.51
N ALA A 571 -2.68 5.33 -10.32
CA ALA A 571 -3.40 5.73 -9.11
C ALA A 571 -2.78 6.96 -8.44
N ILE A 572 -2.43 7.96 -9.26
CA ILE A 572 -1.93 9.30 -8.87
C ILE A 572 -0.72 9.31 -7.90
N GLY A 573 0.11 8.27 -7.96
CA GLY A 573 1.32 8.11 -7.17
C GLY A 573 2.58 8.38 -7.98
N PHE A 574 3.42 9.33 -7.52
CA PHE A 574 4.61 9.77 -8.27
C PHE A 574 5.82 9.87 -7.35
N CYS A 575 6.99 9.51 -7.85
CA CYS A 575 8.29 9.85 -7.25
C CYS A 575 9.14 10.52 -8.31
N VAL A 576 9.42 11.82 -8.12
CA VAL A 576 10.28 12.59 -9.02
C VAL A 576 11.71 12.59 -8.49
N GLY A 577 12.64 12.10 -9.32
CA GLY A 577 14.02 11.83 -8.92
C GLY A 577 14.15 10.66 -7.95
N ASP A 578 15.28 10.59 -7.25
CA ASP A 578 15.65 9.48 -6.38
C ASP A 578 15.73 9.84 -4.88
N LEU A 579 15.05 10.92 -4.46
CA LEU A 579 15.11 11.39 -3.06
C LEU A 579 14.51 10.38 -2.09
N VAL A 580 13.39 9.79 -2.47
CA VAL A 580 12.59 8.87 -1.65
C VAL A 580 12.24 7.64 -2.48
N LYS A 581 11.99 6.52 -1.80
CA LYS A 581 11.67 5.23 -2.44
C LYS A 581 10.21 4.84 -2.24
N ASP A 582 9.37 5.84 -2.03
CA ASP A 582 7.91 5.76 -2.02
C ASP A 582 7.36 6.97 -2.80
N LYS A 583 6.04 7.02 -2.96
CA LYS A 583 5.36 8.15 -3.57
C LYS A 583 5.56 9.41 -2.74
N ASP A 584 5.69 10.53 -3.43
CA ASP A 584 5.93 11.84 -2.86
C ASP A 584 5.07 12.89 -3.57
N GLY A 585 3.85 13.05 -3.04
CA GLY A 585 2.90 14.05 -3.52
C GLY A 585 3.37 15.49 -3.27
N ILE A 586 4.32 15.70 -2.35
CA ILE A 586 4.87 17.02 -2.00
C ILE A 586 5.85 17.48 -3.08
N SER A 587 6.86 16.67 -3.39
CA SER A 587 7.82 17.01 -4.45
C SER A 587 7.15 17.03 -5.82
N ALA A 588 6.22 16.09 -6.09
CA ALA A 588 5.46 16.09 -7.32
C ALA A 588 4.63 17.38 -7.50
N ALA A 589 4.04 17.93 -6.42
CA ALA A 589 3.27 19.18 -6.48
C ALA A 589 4.16 20.36 -6.92
N ALA A 590 5.33 20.50 -6.29
CA ALA A 590 6.27 21.57 -6.63
C ALA A 590 6.81 21.43 -8.06
N VAL A 591 7.19 20.22 -8.46
CA VAL A 591 7.67 19.94 -9.83
C VAL A 591 6.58 20.20 -10.88
N PHE A 592 5.32 19.86 -10.59
CA PHE A 592 4.21 20.12 -11.50
C PHE A 592 4.00 21.63 -11.71
N VAL A 593 4.09 22.42 -10.65
CA VAL A 593 3.99 23.89 -10.75
C VAL A 593 5.18 24.48 -11.49
N ASP A 594 6.39 23.98 -11.25
CA ASP A 594 7.59 24.39 -11.97
C ASP A 594 7.45 24.17 -13.49
N MET A 595 6.99 22.98 -13.88
CA MET A 595 6.64 22.67 -15.26
C MET A 595 5.55 23.60 -15.81
N ALA A 596 4.44 23.77 -15.07
CA ALA A 596 3.34 24.60 -15.51
C ALA A 596 3.79 26.05 -15.74
N ARG A 597 4.60 26.62 -14.85
CA ARG A 597 5.20 27.95 -15.00
C ARG A 597 6.02 28.06 -16.28
N ALA A 598 6.95 27.13 -16.51
CA ALA A 598 7.79 27.12 -17.71
C ALA A 598 6.96 27.00 -19.00
N LEU A 599 5.86 26.23 -18.99
CA LEU A 599 4.96 26.14 -20.14
C LEU A 599 4.20 27.45 -20.40
N ARG A 600 3.81 28.17 -19.33
CA ARG A 600 3.10 29.45 -19.45
C ARG A 600 3.96 30.54 -20.07
N GLU A 601 5.28 30.51 -19.88
CA GLU A 601 6.18 31.43 -20.59
C GLU A 601 6.11 31.25 -22.12
N SER A 602 5.93 30.01 -22.57
CA SER A 602 5.74 29.69 -23.99
C SER A 602 4.26 29.76 -24.42
N ASN A 603 3.39 30.43 -23.66
CA ASN A 603 1.94 30.52 -23.90
C ASN A 603 1.24 29.16 -24.07
N LYS A 604 1.75 28.11 -23.41
CA LYS A 604 1.19 26.75 -23.45
C LYS A 604 0.58 26.37 -22.10
N ARG A 605 -0.58 25.72 -22.16
CA ARG A 605 -1.22 25.05 -21.01
C ARG A 605 -0.72 23.61 -20.86
N CYS A 606 -0.86 23.03 -19.68
CA CYS A 606 -0.41 21.65 -19.41
C CYS A 606 -1.13 20.64 -20.32
N LEU A 607 -2.45 20.78 -20.50
CA LEU A 607 -3.20 19.90 -21.40
C LEU A 607 -2.75 20.03 -22.85
N GLN A 608 -2.52 21.26 -23.34
CA GLN A 608 -2.03 21.49 -24.70
C GLN A 608 -0.64 20.88 -24.91
N HIS A 609 0.24 20.96 -23.91
CA HIS A 609 1.57 20.35 -23.95
C HIS A 609 1.50 18.82 -24.06
N LEU A 610 0.57 18.21 -23.35
CA LEU A 610 0.31 16.77 -23.40
C LEU A 610 -0.27 16.35 -24.76
N GLU A 611 -1.30 17.06 -25.24
CA GLU A 611 -1.96 16.76 -26.52
C GLU A 611 -1.01 16.87 -27.72
N ALA A 612 -0.06 17.82 -27.70
CA ALA A 612 0.96 17.97 -28.74
C ALA A 612 1.90 16.74 -28.86
N ARG A 613 1.86 15.83 -27.88
CA ARG A 613 2.66 14.60 -27.82
C ARG A 613 1.81 13.35 -28.00
N ASP A 614 0.49 13.44 -28.21
CA ASP A 614 -0.34 12.25 -28.49
C ASP A 614 -0.07 11.76 -29.94
N PRO A 615 0.54 10.58 -30.13
CA PRO A 615 0.86 10.06 -31.45
C PRO A 615 -0.39 9.70 -32.28
N ARG A 616 -1.60 9.74 -31.70
CA ARG A 616 -2.87 9.44 -32.38
C ARG A 616 -3.55 10.68 -32.97
N ARG A 617 -3.10 11.90 -32.67
CA ARG A 617 -3.58 13.09 -33.35
C ARG A 617 -2.84 13.23 -34.68
N PRO A 618 -3.54 13.38 -35.83
CA PRO A 618 -2.86 13.79 -37.05
C PRO A 618 -2.16 15.12 -36.80
N MET A 619 -0.91 15.27 -37.24
CA MET A 619 -0.20 16.55 -37.25
C MET A 619 -0.97 17.53 -38.15
N GLY A 620 -1.98 18.20 -37.59
CA GLY A 620 -2.65 19.31 -38.24
C GLY A 620 -1.68 20.47 -38.29
N ALA A 621 -1.17 20.74 -39.48
CA ALA A 621 -0.32 21.89 -39.84
C ALA A 621 0.70 22.26 -38.76
N ALA A 622 1.80 21.50 -38.69
CA ALA A 622 3.05 22.07 -38.19
C ALA A 622 3.41 23.24 -39.11
N SER A 623 3.06 24.46 -38.70
CA SER A 623 3.83 25.62 -39.11
C SER A 623 5.28 25.34 -38.70
N SER A 624 6.16 25.47 -39.67
CA SER A 624 7.60 25.32 -39.58
C SER A 624 8.19 26.06 -38.38
N GLU A 625 8.43 25.34 -37.28
CA GLU A 625 9.37 25.72 -36.22
C GLU A 625 10.33 24.55 -35.96
N ARG A 626 10.97 24.08 -37.05
CA ARG A 626 12.32 23.51 -36.96
C ARG A 626 13.25 24.56 -37.55
N GLY A 627 13.92 25.29 -36.67
CA GLY A 627 14.88 26.31 -37.06
C GLY A 627 14.67 27.59 -36.26
N VAL A 628 15.35 27.65 -35.12
CA VAL A 628 16.15 28.76 -34.61
C VAL A 628 16.28 28.49 -33.10
N GLU A 629 17.41 27.89 -32.72
CA GLU A 629 18.18 28.20 -31.52
C GLU A 629 19.46 27.36 -31.61
N ALA A 630 20.54 28.06 -31.92
CA ALA A 630 21.93 27.62 -31.86
C ALA A 630 22.56 28.21 -30.61
#